data_AF-A0A7K4IFV0-F1
#
_entry.id   AF-A0A7K4IFV0-F1
#
_cell.length_a   1.000
_cell.length_b   1.000
_cell.length_c   1.000
_cell.angle_alpha   90.00
_cell.angle_beta   90.00
_cell.angle_gamma   90.00
#
_symmetry.space_group_name_H-M   'P 1'
#
loop_
_entity.id
_entity.type
_entity.pdbx_description
1 polymer ?
#
loop_
_entity_poly.entity_id
_entity_poly.type
_entity_poly.pdbx_seq_one_letter_code
_entity_poly.pdbx_strand_id
1 'polypeptide(L)'
;MTETDTVVHSTRKAWLLRSIYILVSVGVFIFMPFFLIWLGYATGVTWWKETFGPYVFFDTTTGPAFVIGFVSVLFMVALMIFFIMKAFDTTEGAW
;
A
#
# COMPACT_ATOMS: atom_id res chain seq x y z
N MET A 1 37.75 -19.60 -8.88
CA MET A 1 36.37 -19.08 -8.78
C MET A 1 35.63 -19.59 -10.00
N THR A 2 34.84 -20.62 -9.79
CA THR A 2 34.11 -21.36 -10.80
C THR A 2 32.84 -20.58 -11.17
N GLU A 3 32.51 -20.53 -12.46
CA GLU A 3 31.36 -19.82 -13.05
C GLU A 3 30.01 -20.15 -12.38
N THR A 4 29.93 -21.28 -11.69
CA THR A 4 28.77 -21.69 -10.88
C THR A 4 28.53 -20.81 -9.65
N ASP A 5 29.56 -20.24 -9.03
CA ASP A 5 29.43 -19.45 -7.79
C ASP A 5 28.79 -18.07 -8.04
N THR A 6 29.02 -17.48 -9.22
CA THR A 6 28.48 -16.17 -9.58
C THR A 6 26.97 -16.21 -9.85
N VAL A 7 26.47 -17.29 -10.46
CA VAL A 7 25.05 -17.51 -10.78
C VAL A 7 24.21 -17.74 -9.52
N VAL A 8 24.74 -18.47 -8.53
CA VAL A 8 24.03 -18.72 -7.25
C VAL A 8 23.89 -17.40 -6.46
N HIS A 9 24.92 -16.56 -6.47
CA HIS A 9 24.91 -15.27 -5.79
C HIS A 9 23.97 -14.24 -6.43
N SER A 10 23.86 -14.19 -7.76
CA SER A 10 22.90 -13.30 -8.44
C SER A 10 21.46 -13.72 -8.14
N THR A 11 21.19 -15.02 -8.20
CA THR A 11 19.87 -15.61 -7.91
C THR A 11 19.42 -15.28 -6.48
N ARG A 12 20.29 -15.43 -5.48
CA ARG A 12 19.96 -15.12 -4.08
C ARG A 12 19.63 -13.64 -3.86
N LYS A 13 20.36 -12.72 -4.51
CA LYS A 13 20.09 -11.27 -4.42
C LYS A 13 18.75 -10.92 -5.07
N ALA A 14 18.43 -11.52 -6.22
CA ALA A 14 17.14 -11.34 -6.87
C ALA A 14 15.98 -11.78 -5.97
N TRP A 15 16.05 -12.98 -5.38
CA TRP A 15 15.04 -13.47 -4.44
C TRP A 15 14.88 -12.57 -3.21
N LEU A 16 15.97 -12.05 -2.65
CA LEU A 16 15.92 -11.11 -1.53
C LEU A 16 15.14 -9.84 -1.90
N LEU A 17 15.42 -9.25 -3.07
CA LEU A 17 14.72 -8.05 -3.55
C LEU A 17 13.22 -8.31 -3.74
N ARG A 18 12.85 -9.48 -4.29
CA ARG A 18 11.44 -9.89 -4.42
C ARG A 18 10.76 -9.96 -3.05
N SER A 19 11.40 -10.59 -2.08
CA SER A 19 10.87 -10.68 -0.71
C SER A 19 10.69 -9.30 -0.08
N ILE A 20 11.61 -8.35 -0.33
CA ILE A 20 11.48 -6.97 0.16
C ILE A 20 10.25 -6.30 -0.44
N TYR A 21 10.04 -6.38 -1.75
CA TYR A 21 8.85 -5.77 -2.39
C TYR A 21 7.54 -6.36 -1.85
N ILE A 22 7.50 -7.68 -1.62
CA ILE A 22 6.33 -8.34 -1.01
C ILE A 22 6.12 -7.87 0.43
N LEU A 23 7.18 -7.81 1.24
CA LEU A 23 7.11 -7.32 2.62
C LEU A 23 6.65 -5.87 2.69
N VAL A 24 7.12 -5.01 1.78
CA VAL A 24 6.66 -3.63 1.70
C VAL A 24 5.17 -3.57 1.34
N SER A 25 4.70 -4.38 0.38
CA SER A 25 3.27 -4.45 0.05
C SER A 25 2.41 -4.87 1.23
N VAL A 26 2.82 -5.92 1.96
CA VAL A 26 2.16 -6.34 3.22
C VAL A 26 2.22 -5.22 4.27
N GLY A 27 3.35 -4.52 4.37
CA GLY A 27 3.50 -3.37 5.26
C GLY A 27 2.51 -2.25 4.95
N VAL A 28 2.30 -1.93 3.67
CA VAL A 28 1.30 -0.94 3.22
C VAL A 28 -0.11 -1.37 3.61
N PHE A 29 -0.43 -2.66 3.44
CA PHE A 29 -1.73 -3.21 3.85
C PHE A 29 -1.97 -3.06 5.36
N ILE A 30 -0.98 -3.42 6.19
CA ILE A 30 -1.07 -3.29 7.65
C ILE A 30 -1.11 -1.82 8.09
N PHE A 31 -0.42 -0.93 7.36
CA PHE A 31 -0.37 0.50 7.65
C PHE A 31 -1.66 1.24 7.28
N MET A 32 -2.39 0.77 6.26
CA MET A 32 -3.61 1.36 5.73
C MET A 32 -4.63 1.78 6.82
N PRO A 33 -5.04 0.93 7.79
CA PRO A 33 -6.01 1.33 8.82
C PRO A 33 -5.52 2.52 9.67
N PHE A 34 -4.24 2.55 10.03
CA PHE A 34 -3.66 3.67 10.81
C PHE A 34 -3.67 4.97 10.01
N PHE A 35 -3.35 4.89 8.72
CA PHE A 35 -3.40 6.04 7.84
C PHE A 35 -4.84 6.56 7.67
N LEU A 36 -5.82 5.68 7.50
CA LEU A 36 -7.23 6.09 7.38
C LEU A 36 -7.76 6.73 8.66
N ILE A 37 -7.33 6.27 9.84
CA ILE A 37 -7.64 6.92 11.11
C ILE A 37 -7.05 8.32 11.15
N TRP A 38 -5.76 8.45 10.83
CA TRP A 38 -5.09 9.75 10.77
C TRP A 38 -5.79 10.70 9.77
N LEU A 39 -6.17 10.20 8.60
CA LEU A 39 -6.90 10.95 7.59
C LEU A 39 -8.28 11.39 8.10
N GLY A 40 -8.95 10.54 8.87
CA GLY A 40 -10.21 10.86 9.53
C GLY A 40 -10.09 11.99 10.55
N TYR A 41 -8.96 12.11 11.24
CA TYR A 41 -8.67 13.27 12.11
C TYR A 41 -8.32 14.51 11.29
N ALA A 42 -7.48 14.37 10.25
CA ALA A 42 -7.05 15.47 9.41
C ALA A 42 -8.21 16.13 8.63
N THR A 43 -9.19 15.34 8.21
CA THR A 43 -10.39 15.83 7.50
C THR A 43 -11.50 16.31 8.43
N GLY A 44 -11.38 16.09 9.75
CA GLY A 44 -12.43 16.44 10.72
C GLY A 44 -13.63 15.49 10.72
N VAL A 45 -13.65 14.46 9.87
CA VAL A 45 -14.78 13.52 9.76
C VAL A 45 -15.01 12.73 11.05
N THR A 46 -13.96 12.53 11.85
CA THR A 46 -14.05 11.82 13.13
C THR A 46 -14.87 12.63 14.14
N TRP A 47 -14.61 13.93 14.25
CA TRP A 47 -15.41 14.86 15.08
C TRP A 47 -16.86 14.96 14.61
N TRP A 48 -17.06 15.01 13.29
CA TRP A 48 -18.38 15.00 12.70
C TRP A 48 -19.17 13.74 13.10
N LYS A 49 -18.54 12.56 12.97
CA LYS A 49 -19.13 11.27 13.32
C LYS A 49 -19.50 11.18 14.81
N GLU A 50 -18.68 11.73 15.69
CA GLU A 50 -18.98 11.78 17.13
C GLU A 50 -20.21 12.67 17.44
N THR A 51 -20.40 13.74 16.66
CA THR A 51 -21.48 14.72 16.89
C THR A 51 -22.80 14.29 16.27
N PHE A 52 -22.77 13.77 15.03
CA PHE A 52 -23.97 13.49 14.23
C PHE A 52 -24.23 11.99 14.02
N GLY A 53 -23.40 11.12 14.61
CA GLY A 53 -23.51 9.67 14.45
C GLY A 53 -22.89 9.15 13.14
N PRO A 54 -23.09 7.87 12.79
CA PRO A 54 -22.46 7.22 11.64
C PRO A 54 -23.04 7.63 10.27
N TYR A 55 -23.93 8.62 10.24
CA TYR A 55 -24.60 9.05 9.01
C TYR A 55 -23.67 9.93 8.17
N VAL A 56 -23.41 9.48 6.94
CA VAL A 56 -22.69 10.27 5.93
C VAL A 56 -23.73 11.12 5.21
N PHE A 57 -23.76 12.41 5.51
CA PHE A 57 -24.47 13.39 4.68
C PHE A 57 -23.51 13.85 3.58
N PHE A 58 -23.98 14.14 2.36
CA PHE A 58 -23.12 14.78 1.36
C PHE A 58 -23.14 16.30 1.57
N ASP A 59 -22.70 16.72 2.75
CA ASP A 59 -22.50 18.13 3.07
C ASP A 59 -21.06 18.57 2.77
N THR A 60 -20.77 19.82 3.10
CA THR A 60 -19.48 20.47 2.84
C THR A 60 -18.31 19.87 3.63
N THR A 61 -18.57 19.02 4.62
CA THR A 61 -17.54 18.43 5.50
C THR A 61 -17.35 16.95 5.17
N THR A 62 -18.40 16.15 5.21
CA THR A 62 -18.32 14.68 5.03
C THR A 62 -18.20 14.27 3.58
N GLY A 63 -18.75 15.04 2.63
CA GLY A 63 -18.62 14.77 1.19
C GLY A 63 -17.17 14.77 0.72
N PRO A 64 -16.41 15.88 0.91
CA PRO A 64 -14.99 15.93 0.57
C PRO A 64 -14.16 14.89 1.32
N ALA A 65 -14.42 14.68 2.62
CA ALA A 65 -13.70 13.69 3.42
C ALA A 65 -13.88 12.26 2.87
N PHE A 66 -15.10 11.90 2.43
CA PHE A 66 -15.36 10.62 1.78
C PHE A 66 -14.55 10.46 0.49
N VAL A 67 -14.54 11.47 -0.38
CA VAL A 67 -13.78 11.42 -1.65
C VAL A 67 -12.28 11.27 -1.38
N ILE A 68 -11.74 12.03 -0.42
CA ILE A 68 -10.32 11.93 -0.03
C ILE A 68 -10.00 10.54 0.52
N GLY A 69 -10.88 9.97 1.35
CA GLY A 69 -10.74 8.61 1.87
C GLY A 69 -10.74 7.57 0.75
N PHE A 70 -11.69 7.66 -0.17
CA PHE A 70 -11.79 6.76 -1.32
C PHE A 70 -10.54 6.82 -2.22
N VAL A 71 -10.09 8.03 -2.59
CA VAL A 71 -8.88 8.23 -3.40
C VAL A 71 -7.64 7.71 -2.67
N SER A 72 -7.55 7.89 -1.36
CA SER A 72 -6.44 7.39 -0.54
C SER A 72 -6.36 5.87 -0.56
N VAL A 73 -7.50 5.17 -0.43
CA VAL A 73 -7.55 3.70 -0.53
C VAL A 73 -7.13 3.24 -1.92
N LEU A 74 -7.64 3.86 -2.98
CA LEU A 74 -7.24 3.54 -4.35
C LEU A 74 -5.74 3.73 -4.56
N PHE A 75 -5.17 4.82 -4.05
CA PHE A 75 -3.73 5.09 -4.11
C PHE A 75 -2.92 3.99 -3.40
N MET A 76 -3.32 3.60 -2.19
CA MET A 76 -2.64 2.53 -1.46
C MET A 76 -2.74 1.17 -2.16
N VAL A 77 -3.91 0.85 -2.73
CA VAL A 77 -4.09 -0.37 -3.53
C VAL A 77 -3.20 -0.36 -4.76
N ALA A 78 -3.16 0.76 -5.50
CA ALA A 78 -2.29 0.90 -6.65
C ALA A 78 -0.80 0.73 -6.27
N LEU A 79 -0.40 1.26 -5.11
CA LEU A 79 0.95 1.16 -4.59
C LEU A 79 1.32 -0.28 -4.15
N MET A 80 0.38 -1.02 -3.56
CA MET A 80 0.55 -2.46 -3.29
C MET A 80 0.72 -3.27 -4.59
N ILE A 81 -0.14 -3.01 -5.58
CA ILE A 81 -0.07 -3.66 -6.89
C ILE A 81 1.27 -3.34 -7.58
N PHE A 82 1.72 -2.08 -7.52
CA PHE A 82 3.02 -1.66 -8.06
C PHE A 82 4.17 -2.47 -7.47
N PHE A 83 4.23 -2.64 -6.15
CA PHE A 83 5.28 -3.44 -5.52
C PHE A 83 5.18 -4.92 -5.85
N ILE A 84 3.96 -5.47 -5.91
CA ILE A 84 3.74 -6.86 -6.31
C ILE A 84 4.22 -7.07 -7.75
N MET A 85 3.85 -6.19 -8.68
CA MET A 85 4.33 -6.25 -10.06
C MET A 85 5.86 -6.17 -10.10
N LYS A 86 6.49 -5.26 -9.35
CA LYS A 86 7.96 -5.20 -9.27
C LYS A 86 8.61 -6.44 -8.67
N ALA A 87 7.94 -7.15 -7.76
CA ALA A 87 8.43 -8.43 -7.27
C ALA A 87 8.47 -9.49 -8.38
N PHE A 88 7.51 -9.49 -9.31
CA PHE A 88 7.42 -10.49 -10.38
C PHE A 88 8.09 -10.06 -11.71
N ASP A 89 8.27 -8.76 -11.93
CA ASP A 89 8.92 -8.16 -13.11
C ASP A 89 10.46 -8.26 -13.03
N THR A 90 11.01 -8.71 -11.90
CA THR A 90 12.44 -9.08 -11.78
C THR A 90 12.71 -10.42 -12.45
N THR A 91 12.30 -10.60 -13.70
CA THR A 91 12.63 -11.75 -14.55
C THR A 91 14.09 -11.70 -14.99
N GLU A 92 14.99 -12.07 -14.08
CA GLU A 92 16.11 -12.94 -14.43
C GLU A 92 15.60 -14.37 -14.18
N GLY A 93 15.10 -15.02 -15.24
CA GLY A 93 14.45 -16.33 -15.15
C GLY A 93 13.27 -16.45 -16.10
N ALA A 94 13.49 -16.16 -17.39
CA ALA A 94 12.84 -16.97 -18.41
C ALA A 94 13.19 -18.43 -18.10
N TRP A 95 12.18 -19.29 -18.03
CA TRP A 95 12.37 -20.72 -18.14
C TRP A 95 13.08 -21.03 -19.47
#